data_AF-A0A351CLK0-F1
#
_entry.id   AF-A0A351CLK0-F1
#
_cell.length_a   1.000
_cell.length_b   1.000
_cell.length_c   1.000
_cell.angle_alpha   90.00
_cell.angle_beta   90.00
_cell.angle_gamma   90.00
#
_symmetry.space_group_name_H-M   'P 1'
#
loop_
_entity.id
_entity.type
_entity.pdbx_description
1 polymer ?
#
loop_
_entity_poly.entity_id
_entity_poly.type
_entity_poly.pdbx_seq_one_letter_code
_entity_poly.pdbx_strand_id
1 'polypeptide(L)' 'MQTIISNELVKTHAGKRAEKILKTCVHCGFCLATCPTYQLLGNELDSPRGRIYLIKSAFEGNDFSDSS' A
#
# COMPACT_ATOMS: atom_id res chain seq x y z
N MET A 1 5.04 7.83 -1.61
CA MET A 1 4.90 7.22 -2.95
C MET A 1 3.92 8.01 -3.81
N GLN A 2 4.12 8.07 -5.13
CA GLN A 2 3.07 8.55 -6.03
C GLN A 2 1.86 7.61 -5.94
N THR A 3 0.67 8.15 -5.68
CA THR A 3 -0.58 7.38 -5.49
C THR A 3 -1.64 7.98 -6.41
N ILE A 4 -2.22 7.17 -7.29
CA ILE A 4 -3.18 7.62 -8.30
C ILE A 4 -4.52 6.94 -8.05
N ILE A 5 -5.51 7.66 -7.53
CA ILE A 5 -6.84 7.10 -7.29
C ILE A 5 -7.80 7.73 -8.29
N SER A 6 -8.75 6.96 -8.82
CA SER A 6 -9.73 7.46 -9.78
C SER A 6 -10.50 8.68 -9.24
N ASN A 7 -10.77 9.65 -10.12
CA ASN A 7 -11.47 10.89 -9.75
C ASN A 7 -12.86 10.65 -9.14
N GLU A 8 -13.51 9.55 -9.48
CA GLU A 8 -14.80 9.17 -8.90
C GLU A 8 -14.64 8.71 -7.46
N LEU A 9 -13.65 7.85 -7.18
CA LEU A 9 -13.38 7.36 -5.83
C LEU A 9 -12.95 8.51 -4.89
N VAL A 10 -12.08 9.42 -5.35
CA VAL A 10 -11.61 10.57 -4.55
C VAL A 10 -12.74 11.53 -4.16
N LYS A 11 -13.87 11.56 -4.88
CA LYS A 11 -15.03 12.37 -4.49
C LYS A 11 -15.76 11.81 -3.27
N THR A 12 -15.66 10.51 -3.01
CA THR A 12 -16.30 9.84 -1.88
C THR A 12 -15.56 10.09 -0.55
N HIS A 13 -16.27 9.96 0.58
CA HIS A 13 -15.63 10.05 1.90
C HIS A 13 -14.57 8.96 2.11
N ALA A 14 -14.86 7.73 1.66
CA ALA A 14 -13.94 6.60 1.76
C ALA A 14 -12.66 6.82 0.94
N GLY A 15 -12.78 7.30 -0.30
CA GLY A 15 -11.63 7.57 -1.16
C GLY A 15 -10.72 8.67 -0.64
N LYS A 16 -11.28 9.77 -0.09
CA LYS A 16 -10.48 10.82 0.58
C LYS A 16 -9.70 10.28 1.77
N ARG A 17 -10.33 9.41 2.57
CA ARG A 17 -9.67 8.77 3.72
C ARG A 17 -8.56 7.83 3.25
N ALA A 18 -8.83 6.99 2.24
CA ALA A 18 -7.85 6.08 1.66
C ALA A 18 -6.64 6.86 1.10
N GLU A 19 -6.88 7.91 0.31
CA GLU A 19 -5.83 8.76 -0.26
C GLU A 19 -4.89 9.31 0.82
N LYS A 20 -5.45 9.86 1.90
CA LYS A 20 -4.67 10.40 3.03
C LYS A 20 -3.80 9.32 3.68
N ILE A 21 -4.36 8.13 3.92
CA ILE A 21 -3.66 7.02 4.56
C ILE A 21 -2.53 6.51 3.64
N LEU A 22 -2.83 6.24 2.37
CA LEU A 22 -1.86 5.69 1.41
C LEU A 22 -0.68 6.64 1.19
N LYS A 23 -0.93 7.95 1.15
CA LYS A 23 0.12 8.98 1.01
C LYS A 23 1.02 9.14 2.24
N THR A 24 0.66 8.54 3.39
CA THR A 24 1.46 8.63 4.63
C THR A 24 2.79 7.87 4.54
N CYS A 25 2.89 6.85 3.67
CA CYS A 25 4.14 6.11 3.50
C CYS A 25 5.20 6.94 2.75
N VAL A 26 6.26 7.32 3.45
CA VAL A 26 7.42 8.07 2.93
C VAL A 26 8.64 7.18 2.63
N HIS A 27 8.47 5.85 2.63
CA HIS A 27 9.55 4.87 2.41
C HIS A 27 10.74 4.94 3.39
N CYS A 28 10.55 5.47 4.60
CA CYS A 28 11.59 5.56 5.62
C CYS A 28 12.09 4.21 6.16
N GLY A 29 11.33 3.13 5.97
CA GLY A 29 11.73 1.79 6.41
C GLY A 29 11.47 1.45 7.88
N PHE A 30 10.97 2.39 8.70
CA PHE A 30 10.68 2.12 10.12
C PHE A 30 9.74 0.93 10.35
N CYS A 31 8.77 0.74 9.45
CA CYS A 31 7.85 -0.40 9.53
C CYS A 31 8.54 -1.76 9.36
N LEU A 32 9.69 -1.83 8.67
CA LEU A 32 10.43 -3.08 8.46
C LEU A 32 11.09 -3.55 9.74
N ALA A 33 11.72 -2.63 10.47
CA ALA A 33 12.42 -2.93 11.72
C ALA A 33 11.49 -3.50 12.80
N THR A 34 10.20 -3.15 12.77
CA THR A 34 9.19 -3.64 13.73
C THR A 34 8.37 -4.82 13.21
N CYS A 35 8.41 -5.14 11.90
CA CYS A 35 7.56 -6.18 11.34
C CYS A 35 8.14 -7.58 11.60
N PRO A 36 7.49 -8.44 12.42
CA PRO A 36 7.99 -9.79 12.69
C PRO A 36 8.02 -10.69 11.45
N THR A 37 7.02 -10.58 10.57
CA THR A 37 6.97 -11.37 9.32
C THR A 37 8.14 -11.02 8.40
N TYR A 38 8.46 -9.74 8.25
CA TYR A 38 9.62 -9.30 7.47
C TYR A 38 10.93 -9.80 8.08
N GLN A 39 11.08 -9.74 9.41
CA GLN A 39 12.28 -10.26 10.08
C GLN A 39 12.46 -11.76 9.90
N LEU A 40 11.37 -12.53 9.84
CA LEU A 40 11.41 -13.99 9.66
C LEU A 40 11.65 -14.40 8.20
N LEU A 41 10.97 -13.75 7.26
CA LEU A 41 10.94 -14.17 5.85
C LEU A 41 11.87 -13.36 4.94
N GLY A 42 12.31 -12.18 5.37
CA GLY A 42 13.08 -11.23 4.56
C GLY A 42 12.28 -10.60 3.39
N ASN A 43 11.02 -10.99 3.21
CA ASN A 43 10.17 -10.52 2.12
C ASN A 43 9.43 -9.23 2.51
N GLU A 44 9.78 -8.13 1.86
CA GLU A 44 9.15 -6.83 2.11
C GLU A 44 7.66 -6.80 1.74
N LEU A 45 7.22 -7.59 0.76
CA LEU A 45 5.81 -7.63 0.34
C LEU A 45 4.90 -8.10 1.50
N ASP A 46 5.44 -8.87 2.45
CA ASP A 46 4.72 -9.32 3.64
C ASP A 46 4.71 -8.29 4.79
N SER A 47 5.50 -7.23 4.67
CA SER A 47 5.58 -6.15 5.67
C SER A 47 4.36 -5.21 5.64
N PRO A 48 4.17 -4.33 6.65
CA PRO A 48 3.14 -3.30 6.60
C PRO A 48 3.22 -2.42 5.35
N ARG A 49 4.45 -2.12 4.88
CA ARG A 49 4.64 -1.35 3.64
C ARG A 49 4.20 -2.14 2.41
N GLY A 50 4.53 -3.43 2.34
CA GLY A 50 4.06 -4.33 1.28
C GLY A 50 2.53 -4.38 1.20
N ARG A 51 1.86 -4.46 2.36
CA ARG A 51 0.40 -4.40 2.44
C ARG A 51 -0.19 -3.06 1.98
N ILE A 52 0.44 -1.94 2.34
CA ILE A 52 0.06 -0.61 1.82
C ILE A 52 0.18 -0.57 0.29
N TYR A 53 1.21 -1.20 -0.28
CA TYR A 53 1.40 -1.32 -1.73
C TYR A 53 0.26 -2.09 -2.39
N LEU A 54 -0.13 -3.24 -1.84
CA LEU A 54 -1.25 -4.03 -2.36
C LEU A 54 -2.57 -3.26 -2.30
N ILE A 55 -2.84 -2.58 -1.18
CA ILE A 55 -4.05 -1.74 -1.05
C ILE A 55 -4.01 -0.60 -2.07
N LYS A 56 -2.87 0.09 -2.23
CA LYS A 56 -2.72 1.12 -3.27
C LYS A 56 -3.02 0.56 -4.66
N SER A 57 -2.44 -0.59 -5.02
CA SER A 57 -2.69 -1.26 -6.30
C SER A 57 -4.17 -1.53 -6.54
N ALA A 58 -4.91 -1.90 -5.48
CA ALA A 58 -6.37 -2.06 -5.54
C ALA A 58 -7.11 -0.79 -5.93
N PHE A 59 -6.72 0.33 -5.33
CA PHE A 59 -7.34 1.63 -5.62
C PHE A 59 -6.89 2.22 -6.97
N GLU A 60 -5.75 1.77 -7.49
CA GLU A 60 -5.21 2.12 -8.80
C GLU A 60 -5.81 1.27 -9.94
N GLY A 61 -6.53 0.19 -9.62
CA GLY A 61 -7.08 -0.73 -10.61
C GLY A 61 -6.03 -1.63 -11.27
N ASN A 62 -4.91 -1.88 -10.58
CA ASN A 62 -3.90 -2.82 -11.06
C ASN A 62 -4.38 -4.26 -10.84
N ASP A 63 -4.06 -5.16 -11.77
CA ASP A 63 -4.33 -6.58 -11.63
C ASP A 63 -3.47 -7.22 -10.54
N PHE A 64 -4.04 -8.22 -9.87
CA PHE A 64 -3.38 -8.97 -8.78
C PHE A 64 -3.01 -10.40 -9.16
N SER A 65 -3.14 -10.75 -10.44
CA SER A 65 -2.81 -12.09 -10.90
C SER A 65 -1.33 -12.35 -10.66
N ASP A 66 -1.03 -13.38 -9.86
CA ASP A 66 0.30 -13.96 -9.83
C ASP A 66 0.60 -14.44 -11.26
N SER A 67 1.59 -13.83 -11.90
CA SER A 67 2.08 -14.26 -13.22
C SER A 67 2.99 -15.49 -13.09
N SER A 68 2.62 -16.44 -12.23
CA SER A 68 3.34 -17.70 -11.96
C SER A 68 2.55 -18.90 -12.47
#